data_AF-A0A1E5G6K5-F1
#
_entry.id   AF-A0A1E5G6K5-F1
#
_cell.length_a   1.000
_cell.length_b   1.000
_cell.length_c   1.000
_cell.angle_alpha   90.00
_cell.angle_beta   90.00
_cell.angle_gamma   90.00
#
_symmetry.space_group_name_H-M   'P 1'
#
loop_
_entity.id
_entity.type
_entity.pdbx_description
1 polymer ?
#
loop_
_entity_poly.entity_id
_entity_poly.type
_entity_poly.pdbx_seq_one_letter_code
_entity_poly.pdbx_strand_id
1 'polypeptide(L)' 'MINSKWWDYTHNTTFYIAITIIGYVLIRIYYDRLHAPSGVCPVYSYQWIINVGIAFAVMYFLMGIIKWTNNRFTRHTSE' A
#
# COMPACT_ATOMS: atom_id res chain seq x y z
N MET A 1 -20.63 -11.72 -12.48
CA MET A 1 -20.66 -11.33 -11.05
C MET A 1 -19.27 -11.53 -10.48
N ILE A 2 -18.54 -10.45 -10.20
CA ILE A 2 -17.30 -10.55 -9.41
C ILE A 2 -17.72 -10.94 -7.99
N ASN A 3 -17.16 -12.02 -7.46
CA ASN A 3 -17.53 -12.55 -6.15
C ASN A 3 -17.14 -11.52 -5.08
N SER A 4 -18.12 -10.81 -4.50
CA SER A 4 -17.90 -9.63 -3.65
C SER A 4 -16.95 -9.89 -2.48
N LYS A 5 -17.01 -11.11 -1.92
CA LYS A 5 -16.11 -11.58 -0.86
C LYS A 5 -14.64 -11.56 -1.27
N TRP A 6 -14.33 -12.02 -2.49
CA TRP A 6 -12.95 -12.04 -3.00
C TRP A 6 -12.38 -10.64 -3.16
N TRP A 7 -13.19 -9.68 -3.58
CA TRP A 7 -12.78 -8.30 -3.73
C TRP A 7 -12.43 -7.65 -2.39
N ASP A 8 -13.27 -7.87 -1.38
CA ASP A 8 -13.04 -7.36 -0.01
C ASP A 8 -11.80 -7.99 0.63
N TYR A 9 -11.61 -9.30 0.47
CA TYR A 9 -10.39 -9.98 0.93
C TYR A 9 -9.13 -9.42 0.28
N THR A 10 -9.14 -9.24 -1.03
CA THR A 10 -7.98 -8.71 -1.77
C THR A 10 -7.68 -7.27 -1.38
N HIS A 11 -8.70 -6.44 -1.18
CA HIS A 11 -8.56 -5.06 -0.77
C HIS A 11 -7.91 -4.92 0.61
N ASN A 12 -8.40 -5.67 1.61
CA ASN A 12 -7.85 -5.66 2.96
C ASN A 12 -6.42 -6.21 2.98
N THR A 13 -6.16 -7.31 2.26
CA THR A 13 -4.82 -7.92 2.19
C THR A 13 -3.81 -6.97 1.58
N THR A 14 -4.17 -6.26 0.50
CA THR A 14 -3.31 -5.27 -0.16
C THR A 14 -2.93 -4.13 0.79
N PHE A 15 -3.89 -3.68 1.60
CA PHE A 15 -3.65 -2.66 2.63
C PHE A 15 -2.67 -3.12 3.72
N TYR A 16 -2.88 -4.32 4.26
CA TYR A 16 -1.99 -4.87 5.30
C TYR A 16 -0.57 -5.11 4.78
N ILE A 17 -0.42 -5.58 3.53
CA ILE A 17 0.89 -5.74 2.89
C ILE A 17 1.57 -4.38 2.75
N ALA A 18 0.86 -3.36 2.26
CA ALA A 18 1.41 -2.01 2.10
C ALA A 18 1.94 -1.43 3.42
N ILE A 19 1.14 -1.51 4.50
CA ILE A 19 1.53 -1.01 5.83
C ILE A 19 2.71 -1.80 6.39
N THR A 20 2.71 -3.12 6.24
CA THR A 20 3.79 -3.97 6.77
C THR A 20 5.12 -3.64 6.08
N ILE A 21 5.12 -3.46 4.76
CA ILE A 21 6.31 -3.08 3.99
C ILE A 21 6.82 -1.69 4.42
N ILE A 22 5.94 -0.69 4.49
CA ILE A 22 6.32 0.67 4.88
C ILE A 22 6.83 0.71 6.33
N GLY A 23 6.13 0.04 7.25
CA GLY A 23 6.53 -0.07 8.65
C GLY A 23 7.88 -0.74 8.82
N TYR A 24 8.13 -1.83 8.08
CA TYR A 24 9.43 -2.51 8.06
C TYR A 24 10.56 -1.58 7.61
N VAL A 25 10.35 -0.83 6.53
CA VAL A 25 11.35 0.13 6.02
C VAL A 25 11.65 1.22 7.05
N LEU A 26 10.62 1.80 7.67
CA LEU A 26 10.80 2.83 8.69
C LEU A 26 11.60 2.31 9.90
N ILE A 27 11.27 1.11 10.37
CA ILE A 27 12.00 0.46 11.46
C ILE A 27 13.47 0.26 11.07
N ARG A 28 13.73 -0.21 9.85
CA ARG A 28 15.10 -0.48 9.40
C ARG A 28 15.93 0.80 9.26
N ILE A 29 15.34 1.86 8.72
CA ILE A 29 15.96 3.19 8.66
C ILE A 29 16.26 3.71 10.07
N TYR A 30 15.34 3.53 11.01
CA TYR A 30 15.53 3.93 12.40
C TYR A 30 16.70 3.18 13.06
N TYR A 31 16.77 1.86 12.88
CA TYR A 31 17.88 1.04 13.36
C TYR A 31 19.23 1.44 12.75
N ASP A 32 19.28 1.69 11.44
CA ASP A 32 20.50 2.14 10.77
C ASP A 32 20.99 3.49 11.29
N ARG A 33 20.05 4.42 11.58
CA ARG A 33 20.38 5.72 12.16
C ARG A 33 20.90 5.63 13.59
N LEU A 34 20.42 4.68 14.38
CA LEU A 34 20.88 4.42 15.75
C LEU A 34 22.32 3.90 15.80
N HIS A 35 22.71 3.07 14.82
CA HIS A 35 24.06 2.49 14.75
C HIS A 35 25.03 3.34 13.94
N ALA A 36 24.56 4.37 13.25
CA ALA A 36 25.40 5.28 12.50
C ALA A 36 26.06 6.32 13.43
N PRO A 37 27.37 6.60 13.26
CA PRO A 37 28.01 7.71 13.94
C PRO A 37 27.34 9.04 13.58
N SER A 38 27.30 9.95 14.56
CA SER A 38 26.72 11.28 14.40
C SER A 38 27.35 12.02 13.21
N GLY A 39 26.51 12.50 12.29
CA GLY A 39 26.94 13.23 11.09
C GLY A 39 27.11 12.37 9.83
N VAL A 40 26.94 11.04 9.92
CA VAL A 40 26.99 10.15 8.75
C VAL A 40 25.57 9.84 8.26
N CYS A 41 25.31 10.06 6.98
CA CYS A 41 24.08 9.58 6.34
C CYS A 41 24.20 8.09 6.03
N PRO A 42 23.15 7.28 6.28
CA PRO A 42 23.18 5.85 5.99
C PRO A 42 23.37 5.63 4.49
N VAL A 43 24.29 4.71 4.15
CA VAL A 43 24.73 4.42 2.77
C VAL A 43 23.69 3.59 2.00
N TYR A 44 22.82 2.88 2.71
CA TYR A 44 21.79 2.04 2.09
C TYR A 44 20.60 2.86 1.59
N SER A 45 20.41 2.82 0.28
CA SER A 45 19.24 3.40 -0.37
C SER A 45 18.06 2.42 -0.30
N TYR A 46 17.08 2.73 0.56
CA TYR A 46 15.81 2.00 0.67
C TYR A 46 14.79 2.37 -0.42
N GLN A 47 15.21 3.14 -1.44
CA GLN A 47 14.35 3.70 -2.48
C GLN A 47 13.47 2.63 -3.16
N TRP A 48 14.02 1.45 -3.43
CA TRP A 48 13.28 0.37 -4.10
C TRP A 48 12.14 -0.17 -3.23
N ILE A 49 12.34 -0.34 -1.93
CA ILE A 49 11.31 -0.85 -1.00
C ILE A 49 10.23 0.20 -0.79
N ILE A 50 10.63 1.47 -0.68
CA ILE A 50 9.71 2.61 -0.60
C ILE A 50 8.83 2.67 -1.85
N ASN A 51 9.42 2.53 -3.04
CA ASN A 51 8.69 2.51 -4.31
C ASN A 51 7.67 1.35 -4.36
N VAL A 52 8.04 0.16 -3.89
CA VAL A 52 7.13 -0.99 -3.80
C VAL A 52 5.99 -0.71 -2.83
N GLY A 53 6.26 -0.17 -1.64
CA GLY A 53 5.23 0.21 -0.66
C GLY A 53 4.26 1.24 -1.22
N ILE A 54 4.76 2.26 -1.91
CA ILE A 54 3.94 3.27 -2.58
C ILE A 54 3.07 2.64 -3.68
N ALA A 55 3.64 1.73 -4.49
CA ALA A 55 2.89 1.05 -5.54
C ALA A 55 1.70 0.26 -4.97
N PHE A 56 1.88 -0.45 -3.85
CA PHE A 56 0.79 -1.13 -3.16
C PHE A 56 -0.26 -0.17 -2.59
N ALA A 57 0.15 0.97 -2.05
CA ALA A 57 -0.78 2.00 -1.57
C ALA A 57 -1.62 2.60 -2.72
N VAL A 58 -1.00 2.85 -3.87
CA VAL A 58 -1.69 3.32 -5.09
C VAL A 58 -2.65 2.25 -5.60
N MET A 59 -2.25 0.98 -5.64
CA MET A 59 -3.14 -0.12 -6.04
C MET A 59 -4.36 -0.24 -5.12
N TYR A 60 -4.18 -0.13 -3.80
CA TYR A 60 -5.28 -0.11 -2.85
C TYR A 60 -6.28 1.03 -3.15
N PHE A 61 -5.76 2.23 -3.43
CA PHE A 61 -6.58 3.39 -3.77
C PHE A 61 -7.35 3.20 -5.08
N LEU A 62 -6.69 2.68 -6.12
CA LEU A 62 -7.32 2.37 -7.41
C LEU A 62 -8.42 1.32 -7.27
N MET A 63 -8.20 0.25 -6.49
CA MET A 63 -9.23 -0.75 -6.22
C MET A 63 -10.46 -0.15 -5.50
N GLY A 64 -10.23 0.82 -4.61
CA GLY A 64 -11.30 1.58 -3.96
C GLY A 64 -12.14 2.40 -4.96
N ILE A 65 -11.48 3.11 -5.87
CA ILE A 65 -12.15 3.88 -6.93
C ILE A 65 -12.98 2.97 -7.84
N ILE A 66 -12.42 1.84 -8.27
CA ILE A 66 -13.11 0.87 -9.15
C ILE A 66 -14.36 0.32 -8.47
N LYS A 67 -14.29 0.00 -7.17
CA LYS A 67 -15.47 -0.45 -6.41
C LYS A 67 -16.54 0.66 -6.34
N TRP A 68 -16.11 1.90 -6.13
CA TRP A 68 -17.01 3.05 -6.07
C TRP A 68 -17.70 3.32 -7.43
N THR A 69 -16.96 3.32 -8.53
CA THR A 69 -17.52 3.54 -9.87
C THR A 69 -18.49 2.43 -10.27
N ASN A 70 -18.15 1.16 -10.02
CA ASN A 70 -19.04 0.02 -10.32
C ASN A 70 -20.37 0.14 -9.57
N ASN A 71 -20.34 0.49 -8.28
CA ASN A 71 -21.55 0.70 -7.48
C ASN A 71 -22.41 1.86 -7.97
N ARG A 72 -21.80 2.88 -8.58
CA ARG A 72 -22.50 4.02 -9.18
C ARG A 72 -23.18 3.63 -10.49
N PHE A 73 -22.50 2.89 -11.36
CA PHE A 73 -23.07 2.42 -12.63
C PHE A 73 -24.28 1.51 -12.43
N THR A 74 -24.25 0.61 -11.45
CA THR A 74 -25.39 -0.28 -11.15
C THR A 74 -26.65 0.45 -10.70
N ARG A 75 -26.55 1.68 -10.16
CA ARG A 75 -27.74 2.46 -9.77
C ARG A 75 -28.45 3.10 -10.97
N HIS A 76 -27.74 3.34 -12.07
CA HIS A 76 -28.29 4.02 -13.25
C HIS A 76 -28.96 3.07 -14.25
N THR A 77 -28.76 1.76 -14.12
CA THR A 77 -29.37 0.74 -15.01
C THR A 77 -30.61 0.08 -14.38
N SER A 78 -30.99 0.49 -13.18
CA SER A 78 -32.14 -0.03 -12.43
C SER A 78 -33.33 0.93 -12.39
N GLU A 79 -33.24 2.05 -13.10
CA GLU A 79 -34.35 2.97 -13.43
C GLU A 79 -34.77 2.76 -14.89
#